data_AF-A0A7X8VCG5-F1
#
_entry.id   AF-A0A7X8VCG5-F1
#
_cell.length_a   1.000
_cell.length_b   1.000
_cell.length_c   1.000
_cell.angle_alpha   90.00
_cell.angle_beta   90.00
_cell.angle_gamma   90.00
#
_symmetry.space_group_name_H-M   'P 1'
#
loop_
_entity.id
_entity.type
_entity.pdbx_description
1 polymer ?
#
loop_
_entity_poly.entity_id
_entity_poly.type
_entity_poly.pdbx_seq_one_letter_code
_entity_poly.pdbx_strand_id
1 'polypeptide(L)'
;MLRDLPEFHGNSPVETLYNFYTDLGWDGETGLEPSDFLMAKEDHTALYKKLQSFAKNDNDIVGIALSMLQKGPSSDKNIPVGKIKIKGGIVSGRTRYVG
;
A
#
# COMPACT_ATOMS: atom_id res chain seq x y z
N MET A 1 -3.65 -17.14 -8.11
CA MET A 1 -2.45 -17.19 -7.24
C MET A 1 -2.19 -15.78 -6.75
N LEU A 2 -1.91 -15.60 -5.47
CA LEU A 2 -1.53 -14.28 -4.91
C LEU A 2 -0.07 -14.00 -5.29
N ARG A 3 0.27 -12.75 -5.60
CA ARG A 3 1.64 -12.33 -5.94
C ARG A 3 2.51 -12.30 -4.66
N ASP A 4 3.78 -12.66 -4.80
CA ASP A 4 4.78 -12.47 -3.75
C ASP A 4 5.10 -10.97 -3.57
N LEU A 5 4.83 -10.45 -2.37
CA LEU A 5 5.13 -9.07 -1.97
C LEU A 5 6.54 -8.96 -1.40
N PRO A 6 7.24 -7.82 -1.54
CA PRO A 6 8.56 -7.60 -0.94
C PRO A 6 8.58 -7.88 0.56
N GLU A 7 9.74 -8.29 1.08
CA GLU A 7 9.93 -8.46 2.52
C GLU A 7 9.97 -7.11 3.24
N PHE A 8 9.59 -7.09 4.52
CA PHE A 8 9.67 -5.88 5.34
C PHE A 8 11.09 -5.71 5.87
N HIS A 9 11.69 -4.54 5.67
CA HIS A 9 13.02 -4.20 6.20
C HIS A 9 13.11 -2.72 6.59
N GLY A 10 13.83 -2.42 7.68
CA GLY A 10 13.97 -1.07 8.23
C GLY A 10 14.26 -1.10 9.73
N ASN A 11 14.86 -0.03 10.26
CA ASN A 11 15.22 0.08 11.68
C ASN A 11 14.11 0.73 12.53
N SER A 12 13.04 1.23 11.89
CA SER A 12 11.85 1.78 12.55
C SER A 12 10.58 1.44 11.78
N PRO A 13 9.39 1.43 12.41
CA PRO A 13 8.12 1.12 11.72
C PRO A 13 7.84 2.03 10.51
N VAL A 14 8.24 3.30 10.59
CA VAL A 14 8.07 4.28 9.50
C VAL A 14 9.01 3.96 8.33
N GLU A 15 10.28 3.68 8.63
CA GLU A 15 11.28 3.29 7.63
C GLU A 15 10.90 1.97 6.95
N THR A 16 10.38 1.00 7.71
CA THR A 16 9.92 -0.29 7.18
C THR A 16 8.78 -0.14 6.17
N LEU A 17 7.84 0.76 6.43
CA LEU A 17 6.75 1.05 5.49
C LEU A 17 7.26 1.80 4.26
N TYR A 18 8.12 2.80 4.45
CA TYR A 18 8.74 3.55 3.36
C TYR A 18 9.48 2.61 2.40
N ASN A 19 10.35 1.77 2.93
CA ASN A 19 11.12 0.77 2.19
C ASN A 19 10.23 -0.22 1.45
N PHE A 20 9.16 -0.70 2.08
CA PHE A 20 8.21 -1.59 1.43
C PHE A 20 7.52 -0.94 0.23
N TYR A 21 7.14 0.34 0.32
CA TYR A 21 6.56 1.07 -0.80
C TYR A 21 7.57 1.35 -1.91
N THR A 22 8.82 1.67 -1.56
CA THR A 22 9.91 1.83 -2.53
C THR A 22 10.20 0.53 -3.28
N ASP A 23 10.22 -0.61 -2.58
CA ASP A 23 10.41 -1.94 -3.19
C ASP A 23 9.23 -2.35 -4.10
N LEU A 24 8.05 -1.78 -3.86
CA LEU A 24 6.89 -1.91 -4.76
C LEU A 24 6.95 -0.96 -5.97
N GLY A 25 7.99 -0.12 -6.08
CA GLY A 25 8.25 0.75 -7.21
C GLY A 25 7.86 2.22 -7.01
N TRP A 26 7.68 2.66 -5.77
CA TRP A 26 7.53 4.08 -5.46
C TRP A 26 8.88 4.82 -5.61
N ASP A 27 8.89 5.95 -6.31
CA ASP A 27 10.06 6.76 -6.65
C ASP A 27 10.54 7.69 -5.53
N GLY A 28 9.97 7.57 -4.33
CA GLY A 28 10.42 8.27 -3.13
C GLY A 28 9.98 9.73 -3.05
N GLU A 29 8.98 10.15 -3.84
CA GLU A 29 8.34 11.47 -3.68
C GLU A 29 7.85 11.66 -2.24
N THR A 30 8.48 12.56 -1.50
CA THR A 30 8.10 12.83 -0.10
C THR A 30 6.78 13.60 -0.03
N GLY A 31 5.91 13.22 0.92
CA GLY A 31 4.59 13.83 1.10
C GLY A 31 3.40 13.00 0.65
N LEU A 32 3.61 11.74 0.24
CA LEU A 32 2.53 10.79 -0.06
C LEU A 32 2.18 9.95 1.18
N GLU A 33 0.90 9.95 1.53
CA GLU A 33 0.32 9.11 2.56
C GLU A 33 -0.20 7.80 1.94
N PRO A 34 -0.30 6.70 2.70
CA PRO A 34 -0.82 5.44 2.14
C PRO A 34 -2.22 5.58 1.52
N SER A 35 -3.01 6.55 1.98
CA SER A 35 -4.32 6.91 1.41
C SER A 35 -4.30 7.48 -0.02
N ASP A 36 -3.14 7.95 -0.47
CA ASP A 36 -2.95 8.51 -1.81
C ASP A 36 -2.80 7.42 -2.87
N PHE A 37 -2.57 6.16 -2.47
CA PHE A 37 -2.42 5.06 -3.41
C PHE A 37 -3.76 4.39 -3.75
N LEU A 38 -3.93 4.12 -5.04
CA LEU A 38 -4.92 3.22 -5.62
C LEU A 38 -4.20 1.98 -6.15
N MET A 39 -4.74 0.81 -5.84
CA MET A 39 -4.19 -0.47 -6.31
C MET A 39 -5.29 -1.40 -6.82
N ALA A 40 -4.88 -2.49 -7.45
CA ALA A 40 -5.81 -3.55 -7.82
C ALA A 40 -6.51 -4.12 -6.58
N LYS A 41 -7.74 -4.61 -6.75
CA LYS A 41 -8.53 -5.18 -5.65
C LYS A 41 -7.84 -6.42 -5.05
N GLU A 42 -7.17 -7.19 -5.89
CA GLU A 42 -6.43 -8.39 -5.55
C GLU A 42 -5.25 -8.06 -4.64
N ASP A 43 -4.47 -7.04 -5.00
CA ASP A 43 -3.31 -6.58 -4.21
C ASP A 43 -3.76 -5.94 -2.89
N HIS A 44 -4.85 -5.17 -2.91
CA HIS A 44 -5.43 -4.62 -1.69
C HIS A 44 -5.86 -5.73 -0.71
N THR A 45 -6.48 -6.79 -1.24
CA THR A 45 -6.89 -7.95 -0.44
C THR A 45 -5.68 -8.72 0.08
N ALA A 46 -4.64 -8.89 -0.74
CA ALA A 46 -3.39 -9.53 -0.35
C ALA A 46 -2.68 -8.75 0.77
N LEU A 47 -2.60 -7.42 0.64
CA LEU A 47 -2.06 -6.51 1.63
C LEU A 47 -2.81 -6.64 2.96
N TYR A 48 -4.14 -6.59 2.94
CA TYR A 48 -4.95 -6.75 4.15
C TYR A 48 -4.67 -8.06 4.87
N LYS A 49 -4.61 -9.19 4.13
CA LYS A 49 -4.29 -10.50 4.70
C LYS A 49 -2.86 -10.56 5.27
N LYS A 50 -1.90 -9.95 4.58
CA LYS A 50 -0.51 -9.85 5.06
C LYS A 50 -0.44 -9.03 6.35
N LEU A 51 -1.19 -7.94 6.47
CA LEU A 51 -1.25 -7.17 7.71
C LEU A 51 -1.88 -7.99 8.84
N GLN A 52 -2.99 -8.70 8.56
CA GLN A 52 -3.64 -9.59 9.53
C GLN A 52 -2.71 -10.70 10.04
N SER A 53 -1.74 -11.19 9.26
CA SER A 53 -0.81 -12.21 9.76
C SER A 53 0.14 -11.72 10.85
N PHE A 54 0.24 -10.40 11.06
CA PHE A 54 1.00 -9.82 12.19
C PHE A 54 0.14 -9.57 13.44
N ALA A 55 -1.19 -9.74 13.35
CA ALA A 55 -2.08 -9.59 14.49
C ALA A 55 -1.84 -10.70 15.52
N LYS A 56 -1.71 -10.33 16.79
CA LYS A 56 -1.56 -11.28 17.90
C LYS A 56 -2.88 -11.60 18.59
N ASN A 57 -3.91 -10.78 18.35
CA ASN A 57 -5.23 -10.89 18.94
C ASN A 57 -6.28 -10.16 18.08
N ASP A 58 -7.55 -10.29 18.47
CA ASP A 58 -8.69 -9.69 17.73
C ASP A 58 -8.68 -8.16 17.74
N ASN A 59 -8.14 -7.51 18.78
CA ASN A 59 -8.03 -6.05 18.82
C ASN A 59 -7.03 -5.54 17.77
N ASP A 60 -5.94 -6.27 17.53
CA ASP A 60 -4.98 -5.95 16.47
C ASP A 60 -5.64 -6.04 15.09
N ILE A 61 -6.50 -7.05 14.87
CA ILE A 61 -7.27 -7.20 13.62
C ILE A 61 -8.22 -6.01 13.41
N VAL A 62 -8.94 -5.59 14.46
CA VAL A 62 -9.82 -4.41 14.41
C VAL A 62 -9.01 -3.14 14.15
N GLY A 63 -7.85 -2.99 14.79
CA GLY A 63 -6.94 -1.87 14.59
C GLY A 63 -6.42 -1.80 13.15
N ILE A 64 -6.04 -2.94 12.56
CA ILE A 64 -5.63 -3.03 11.15
C ILE A 64 -6.79 -2.64 10.22
N ALA A 65 -7.99 -3.16 10.47
CA ALA A 65 -9.17 -2.84 9.67
C ALA A 65 -9.51 -1.34 9.71
N LEU A 66 -9.50 -0.73 10.90
CA LEU A 66 -9.73 0.72 11.08
C LEU A 66 -8.64 1.55 10.39
N SER A 67 -7.37 1.13 10.51
CA SER A 67 -6.25 1.81 9.87
C SER A 67 -6.38 1.77 8.34
N MET A 68 -6.75 0.61 7.78
CA MET A 68 -6.98 0.46 6.34
C MET A 68 -8.16 1.32 5.85
N LEU A 69 -9.23 1.43 6.63
CA LEU A 69 -10.38 2.26 6.29
C LEU A 69 -10.08 3.77 6.33
N GLN A 70 -9.27 4.23 7.29
CA GLN A 70 -9.03 5.66 7.51
C GLN A 70 -7.82 6.19 6.75
N LYS A 71 -6.75 5.40 6.66
CA LYS A 71 -5.42 5.84 6.20
C LYS A 71 -4.77 4.88 5.23
N GLY A 72 -5.38 3.73 4.94
CA GLY A 72 -4.83 2.75 4.01
C GLY A 72 -5.09 3.09 2.53
N PRO A 73 -4.42 2.37 1.63
CA PRO A 73 -4.65 2.50 0.19
C PRO A 73 -6.08 2.11 -0.18
N SER A 74 -6.58 2.70 -1.26
CA SER A 74 -7.87 2.34 -1.86
C SER A 74 -7.70 1.33 -2.99
N SER A 75 -8.77 0.63 -3.37
CA SER A 75 -8.77 -0.24 -4.55
C SER A 75 -9.58 0.34 -5.71
N ASP A 76 -9.12 0.11 -6.94
CA ASP A 76 -9.84 0.45 -8.18
C ASP A 76 -9.66 -0.67 -9.21
N LYS A 77 -10.78 -1.07 -9.83
CA LYS A 77 -10.86 -2.18 -10.80
C LYS A 77 -10.08 -1.93 -12.10
N ASN A 78 -9.73 -0.68 -12.39
CA ASN A 78 -9.02 -0.29 -13.60
C ASN A 78 -7.49 -0.30 -13.40
N ILE A 79 -7.01 -0.55 -12.19
CA ILE A 79 -5.59 -0.63 -11.90
C ILE A 79 -5.11 -2.05 -12.17
N PRO A 80 -4.10 -2.25 -13.04
CA PRO A 80 -3.51 -3.56 -13.25
C PRO A 80 -2.88 -4.12 -11.97
N VAL A 81 -3.00 -5.43 -11.77
CA VAL A 81 -2.32 -6.13 -10.67
C VAL A 81 -0.83 -5.84 -10.70
N GLY A 82 -0.27 -5.55 -9.53
CA GLY A 82 1.14 -5.25 -9.36
C GLY A 82 1.55 -3.84 -9.71
N LYS A 83 0.59 -2.96 -10.03
CA LYS A 83 0.80 -1.53 -10.24
C LYS A 83 0.02 -0.75 -9.21
N ILE A 84 0.52 0.44 -8.91
CA ILE A 84 -0.19 1.43 -8.11
C ILE A 84 -0.42 2.69 -8.95
N LYS A 85 -1.52 3.38 -8.68
CA LYS A 85 -1.81 4.71 -9.18
C LYS A 85 -1.86 5.66 -8.00
N ILE A 86 -1.16 6.78 -8.11
CA ILE A 86 -1.19 7.82 -7.09
C ILE A 86 -2.36 8.76 -7.41
N LYS A 87 -3.28 8.99 -6.45
CA LYS A 87 -4.35 10.00 -6.53
C LYS A 87 -3.66 11.36 -6.47
N GLY A 88 -3.41 11.94 -7.64
CA GLY A 88 -2.50 13.08 -7.75
C GLY A 88 -2.92 14.33 -6.98
N GLY A 89 -1.89 15.06 -6.52
CA GLY A 89 -1.94 16.51 -6.33
C GLY A 89 -0.70 17.15 -6.97
N ILE A 90 -0.82 17.67 -8.18
CA ILE A 90 0.12 18.53 -8.94
C ILE A 90 1.56 17.98 -9.15
N VAL A 91 1.76 17.19 -10.21
CA VAL A 91 2.81 17.44 -11.24
C VAL A 91 2.28 16.91 -12.58
N SER A 92 2.02 17.80 -13.55
CA SER A 92 1.94 17.48 -14.99
C SER A 92 0.98 16.34 -15.41
N GLY A 93 -0.34 16.53 -15.29
CA GLY A 93 -1.34 16.12 -16.30
C GLY A 93 -1.35 14.70 -16.88
N ARG A 94 -0.70 13.69 -16.30
CA ARG A 94 -0.65 12.32 -16.82
C ARG A 94 -0.88 11.32 -15.69
N THR A 95 -1.78 10.37 -15.93
CA THR A 95 -1.92 9.17 -15.09
C THR A 95 -0.57 8.44 -15.08
N ARG A 96 0.13 8.45 -13.95
CA ARG A 96 1.34 7.66 -13.74
C ARG A 96 0.97 6.34 -13.06
N TYR A 97 1.40 5.25 -13.67
CA TYR A 97 1.50 3.95 -13.03
C TYR A 97 2.97 3.75 -12.67
N VAL A 98 3.22 3.39 -11.42
CA VAL A 98 4.57 3.09 -10.92
C VAL A 98 4.65 1.60 -10.59
N GLY A 99 5.80 1.00 -10.90
CA GLY A 99 6.13 -0.40 -10.63
C GLY A 99 6.86 -1.07 -11.76
#